data_AF-A0A8B6EXI7-F1
#
_entry.id   AF-A0A8B6EXI7-F1
#
_cell.length_a   1.000
_cell.length_b   1.000
_cell.length_c   1.000
_cell.angle_alpha   90.00
_cell.angle_beta   90.00
_cell.angle_gamma   90.00
#
_symmetry.space_group_name_H-M   'P 1'
#
loop_
_entity.id
_entity.type
_entity.pdbx_description
1 polymer ?
#
loop_
_entity_poly.entity_id
_entity_poly.type
_entity_poly.pdbx_seq_one_letter_code
_entity_poly.pdbx_strand_id
1 'polypeptide(L)'
;MKGALQDILREVHVYTPNTDESIQIDPNAPELSHPLNQYGFIASEKSSIDFGLKVCHDAFIYLSASLVMDSTADVYEIVMGGGSGTKVFLRSKNGVDVAQGLLGTSNTDCDQFVPFWISWENGNVKIGKGLIINQDVVIDWTDSDPFIIAGIGVRTGYGSSGQWVFHVEASGEFCVTGGTRGTMNLLTTDIVREYDCPLMCLRVQNCMGFNFNKLSEICELISGGEEMTTVSNSDWIFGTKCFQNKCLACF
;
A
#
# COMPACT_ATOMS: atom_id res chain seq x y z
N MET A 1 12.72 43.81 20.62
CA MET A 1 12.91 42.45 21.19
C MET A 1 12.90 41.47 20.03
N LYS A 2 14.08 41.00 19.63
CA LYS A 2 14.29 39.90 18.68
C LYS A 2 14.48 38.63 19.52
N GLY A 3 13.77 37.54 19.22
CA GLY A 3 14.09 36.22 19.75
C GLY A 3 12.88 35.28 19.91
N ALA A 4 12.90 34.17 19.15
CA ALA A 4 12.02 33.00 19.15
C ALA A 4 10.62 33.19 18.52
N LEU A 5 10.19 32.52 17.45
CA LEU A 5 10.76 31.51 16.56
C LEU A 5 10.55 31.99 15.12
N GLN A 6 11.58 31.90 14.27
CA GLN A 6 11.31 31.75 12.85
C GLN A 6 10.96 30.28 12.65
N ASP A 7 9.67 29.96 12.61
CA ASP A 7 9.23 28.70 12.06
C ASP A 7 9.62 28.74 10.58
N ILE A 8 10.67 28.00 10.22
CA ILE A 8 11.12 27.93 8.84
C ILE A 8 10.04 27.17 8.09
N LEU A 9 9.14 27.90 7.44
CA LEU A 9 8.27 27.35 6.42
C LEU A 9 9.17 26.75 5.35
N ARG A 10 9.08 25.43 5.18
CA ARG A 10 9.87 24.68 4.21
C ARG A 10 8.94 23.81 3.38
N GLU A 11 9.16 23.83 2.07
CA GLU A 11 8.61 22.83 1.17
C GLU A 11 9.49 21.57 1.23
N VAL A 12 8.85 20.44 1.50
CA VAL A 12 9.48 19.13 1.48
C VAL A 12 8.91 18.38 0.29
N HIS A 13 9.75 18.16 -0.72
CA HIS A 13 9.46 17.24 -1.81
C HIS A 13 9.88 15.85 -1.38
N VAL A 14 8.91 14.94 -1.31
CA VAL A 14 9.15 13.55 -0.97
C VAL A 14 8.96 12.74 -2.23
N TYR A 15 10.02 12.06 -2.65
CA TYR A 15 10.01 11.12 -3.76
C TYR A 15 10.63 9.82 -3.29
N THR A 16 9.82 8.77 -3.24
CA THR A 16 10.30 7.41 -2.98
C THR A 16 10.00 6.56 -4.18
N PRO A 17 10.93 6.51 -5.15
CA PRO A 17 10.81 5.61 -6.28
C PRO A 17 10.95 4.16 -5.83
N ASN A 18 11.72 3.89 -4.77
CA ASN A 18 12.09 2.54 -4.34
C ASN A 18 12.54 2.55 -2.87
N THR A 19 11.62 2.56 -1.91
CA THR A 19 11.98 2.23 -0.53
C THR A 19 11.63 0.77 -0.27
N ASP A 20 12.62 -0.05 0.08
CA ASP A 20 12.58 -1.45 0.56
C ASP A 20 11.74 -1.64 1.85
N GLU A 21 10.78 -0.75 2.13
CA GLU A 21 9.91 -0.86 3.29
C GLU A 21 8.76 -1.81 2.99
N SER A 22 8.94 -3.05 3.42
CA SER A 22 7.93 -4.09 3.37
C SER A 22 6.82 -3.86 4.40
N ILE A 23 5.57 -3.91 3.96
CA ILE A 23 4.42 -4.03 4.87
C ILE A 23 4.21 -5.51 5.19
N GLN A 24 4.67 -5.93 6.36
CA GLN A 24 4.51 -7.28 6.85
C GLN A 24 3.07 -7.48 7.37
N ILE A 25 2.29 -8.29 6.66
CA ILE A 25 0.89 -8.60 7.04
C ILE A 25 0.86 -9.98 7.69
N ASP A 26 0.58 -10.04 9.00
CA ASP A 26 0.30 -11.29 9.72
C ASP A 26 -1.17 -11.72 9.46
N PRO A 27 -1.43 -12.84 8.76
CA PRO A 27 -2.74 -13.12 8.21
C PRO A 27 -3.62 -13.98 9.12
N ASN A 28 -3.33 -14.08 10.43
CA ASN A 28 -4.22 -14.75 11.39
C ASN A 28 -5.59 -14.04 11.57
N ALA A 29 -5.92 -13.04 10.73
CA ALA A 29 -7.21 -12.39 10.74
C ALA A 29 -8.33 -13.37 10.29
N PRO A 30 -9.37 -13.54 11.12
CA PRO A 30 -10.52 -14.33 10.73
C PRO A 30 -11.29 -13.58 9.64
N GLU A 31 -11.36 -14.22 8.47
CA GLU A 31 -12.39 -14.08 7.44
C GLU A 31 -12.35 -12.95 6.39
N LEU A 32 -11.50 -11.92 6.47
CA LEU A 32 -11.47 -10.86 5.46
C LEU A 32 -10.05 -10.62 4.92
N SER A 33 -9.92 -10.52 3.59
CA SER A 33 -8.67 -10.13 2.93
C SER A 33 -8.19 -8.78 3.47
N HIS A 34 -6.89 -8.60 3.67
CA HIS A 34 -6.32 -7.32 4.08
C HIS A 34 -6.32 -6.39 2.87
N PRO A 35 -7.18 -5.36 2.84
CA PRO A 35 -7.24 -4.47 1.70
C PRO A 35 -5.97 -3.60 1.68
N LEU A 36 -5.42 -3.34 0.50
CA LEU A 36 -4.17 -2.61 0.34
C LEU A 36 -4.36 -1.09 0.16
N ASN A 37 -5.60 -0.62 -0.01
CA ASN A 37 -5.91 0.80 -0.16
C ASN A 37 -5.55 1.63 1.08
N GLN A 38 -5.62 1.03 2.27
CA GLN A 38 -5.15 1.65 3.52
C GLN A 38 -3.65 1.96 3.51
N TYR A 39 -2.89 1.29 2.64
CA TYR A 39 -1.46 1.47 2.42
C TYR A 39 -1.14 2.22 1.11
N GLY A 40 -2.16 2.72 0.42
CA GLY A 40 -1.99 3.60 -0.75
C GLY A 40 -2.00 2.86 -2.08
N PHE A 41 -2.34 1.58 -2.07
CA PHE A 41 -2.55 0.81 -3.30
C PHE A 41 -4.00 0.92 -3.74
N ILE A 42 -4.27 1.93 -4.56
CA ILE A 42 -5.56 2.13 -5.23
C ILE A 42 -5.43 1.61 -6.66
N ALA A 43 -6.10 0.50 -6.98
CA ALA A 43 -5.93 -0.15 -8.28
C ALA A 43 -6.61 0.60 -9.43
N SER A 44 -7.56 1.50 -9.17
CA SER A 44 -8.13 2.34 -10.24
C SER A 44 -7.12 3.33 -10.84
N GLU A 45 -5.99 3.57 -10.17
CA GLU A 45 -4.92 4.47 -10.62
C GLU A 45 -3.72 3.71 -11.22
N LYS A 46 -3.76 2.38 -11.20
CA LYS A 46 -2.66 1.50 -11.62
C LYS A 46 -3.18 0.38 -12.52
N SER A 47 -2.31 -0.20 -13.33
CA SER A 47 -2.63 -1.39 -14.13
C SER A 47 -1.79 -2.60 -13.74
N SER A 48 -0.91 -2.44 -12.75
CA SER A 48 -0.06 -3.50 -12.23
C SER A 48 0.40 -3.25 -10.79
N ILE A 49 0.86 -4.32 -10.16
CA ILE A 49 1.54 -4.31 -8.86
C ILE A 49 2.64 -5.36 -8.88
N ASP A 50 3.75 -5.06 -8.24
CA ASP A 50 4.81 -6.02 -7.92
C ASP A 50 4.96 -6.16 -6.40
N PHE A 51 5.39 -7.35 -5.99
CA PHE A 51 5.48 -7.70 -4.58
C PHE A 51 6.47 -8.84 -4.32
N GLY A 52 7.03 -8.86 -3.11
CA GLY A 52 7.73 -10.01 -2.54
C GLY A 52 6.78 -10.84 -1.69
N LEU A 53 6.81 -12.16 -1.86
CA LEU A 53 6.03 -13.10 -1.08
C LEU A 53 6.94 -14.11 -0.39
N LYS A 54 6.83 -14.21 0.93
CA LYS A 54 7.42 -15.28 1.75
C LYS A 54 6.30 -15.99 2.48
N VAL A 55 6.06 -17.26 2.21
CA VAL A 55 4.91 -18.02 2.75
C VAL A 55 5.23 -19.51 2.74
N CYS A 56 4.73 -20.24 3.73
CA CYS A 56 5.00 -21.68 3.82
C CYS A 56 4.06 -22.57 3.01
N HIS A 57 2.83 -22.13 2.76
CA HIS A 57 1.81 -22.89 2.04
C HIS A 57 1.15 -22.00 0.99
N ASP A 58 -0.09 -21.58 1.21
CA ASP A 58 -0.88 -20.86 0.23
C ASP A 58 -0.99 -19.37 0.56
N ALA A 59 -1.03 -18.56 -0.48
CA ALA A 59 -1.28 -17.13 -0.42
C ALA A 59 -2.32 -16.74 -1.47
N PHE A 60 -3.15 -15.76 -1.16
CA PHE A 60 -4.24 -15.33 -2.02
C PHE A 60 -4.14 -13.83 -2.25
N ILE A 61 -4.30 -13.43 -3.51
CA ILE A 61 -4.41 -12.04 -3.94
C ILE A 61 -5.77 -11.87 -4.62
N TYR A 62 -6.46 -10.79 -4.27
CA TYR A 62 -7.78 -10.43 -4.81
C TYR A 62 -7.66 -9.15 -5.61
N LEU A 63 -8.10 -9.16 -6.87
CA LEU A 63 -8.34 -7.97 -7.68
C LEU A 63 -9.84 -7.72 -7.71
N SER A 64 -10.31 -6.68 -7.03
CA SER A 64 -11.73 -6.45 -6.75
C SER A 64 -12.30 -5.26 -7.52
N ALA A 65 -13.57 -5.37 -7.92
CA ALA A 65 -14.36 -4.27 -8.45
C ALA A 65 -14.65 -3.15 -7.42
N SER A 66 -14.36 -3.39 -6.13
CA SER A 66 -14.62 -2.47 -5.02
C SER A 66 -13.36 -2.20 -4.20
N LEU A 67 -13.30 -1.00 -3.59
CA LEU A 67 -12.31 -0.69 -2.55
C LEU A 67 -12.63 -1.40 -1.23
N VAL A 68 -13.91 -1.70 -1.00
CA VAL A 68 -14.38 -2.46 0.16
C VAL A 68 -14.34 -3.93 -0.20
N MET A 69 -13.45 -4.68 0.45
CA MET A 69 -13.30 -6.12 0.26
C MET A 69 -14.38 -6.87 1.04
N ASP A 70 -15.56 -7.00 0.46
CA ASP A 70 -16.65 -7.82 0.98
C ASP A 70 -17.05 -8.91 -0.01
N SER A 71 -17.99 -9.78 0.38
CA SER A 71 -18.43 -10.91 -0.43
C SER A 71 -19.35 -10.53 -1.60
N THR A 72 -19.65 -9.25 -1.80
CA THR A 72 -20.59 -8.79 -2.84
C THR A 72 -19.91 -8.25 -4.09
N ALA A 73 -18.62 -7.94 -4.00
CA ALA A 73 -17.83 -7.45 -5.12
C ALA A 73 -17.39 -8.58 -6.05
N ASP A 74 -17.42 -8.31 -7.36
CA ASP A 74 -16.74 -9.16 -8.33
C ASP A 74 -15.22 -9.15 -8.07
N VAL A 75 -14.61 -10.32 -8.01
CA VAL A 75 -13.18 -10.48 -7.72
C VAL A 75 -12.53 -11.49 -8.65
N TYR A 76 -11.30 -11.19 -9.08
CA TYR A 76 -10.38 -12.23 -9.54
C TYR A 76 -9.55 -12.70 -8.35
N GLU A 77 -9.51 -14.01 -8.11
CA GLU A 77 -8.69 -14.60 -7.04
C GLU A 77 -7.46 -15.27 -7.66
N ILE A 78 -6.29 -14.90 -7.16
CA ILE A 78 -5.01 -15.47 -7.54
C ILE A 78 -4.50 -16.29 -6.35
N VAL A 79 -4.20 -17.57 -6.58
CA VAL A 79 -3.72 -18.49 -5.56
C VAL A 79 -2.26 -18.84 -5.84
N MET A 80 -1.38 -18.43 -4.93
CA MET A 80 0.02 -18.82 -4.86
C MET A 80 0.16 -20.03 -3.92
N GLY A 81 1.12 -20.93 -4.15
CA GLY A 81 1.32 -22.11 -3.32
C GLY A 81 0.59 -23.39 -3.76
N GLY A 82 -0.23 -23.28 -4.81
CA GLY A 82 -0.98 -24.41 -5.35
C GLY A 82 -0.10 -25.58 -5.81
N GLY A 83 -0.64 -26.80 -5.80
CA GLY A 83 0.08 -27.99 -6.28
C GLY A 83 1.39 -28.26 -5.53
N SER A 84 1.35 -28.16 -4.19
CA SER A 84 2.53 -28.31 -3.31
C SER A 84 3.61 -27.24 -3.55
N GLY A 85 3.19 -25.98 -3.74
CA GLY A 85 4.11 -24.85 -3.90
C GLY A 85 4.68 -24.66 -5.30
N THR A 86 4.06 -25.21 -6.35
CA THR A 86 4.61 -25.15 -7.73
C THR A 86 3.69 -24.52 -8.75
N LYS A 87 2.44 -24.25 -8.36
CA LYS A 87 1.40 -23.72 -9.25
C LYS A 87 0.88 -22.38 -8.76
N VAL A 88 0.53 -21.55 -9.73
CA VAL A 88 -0.34 -20.40 -9.56
C VAL A 88 -1.68 -20.73 -10.21
N PHE A 89 -2.78 -20.40 -9.53
CA PHE A 89 -4.13 -20.47 -10.11
C PHE A 89 -4.71 -19.08 -10.22
N LEU A 90 -5.45 -18.82 -11.30
CA LEU A 90 -6.29 -17.65 -11.47
C LEU A 90 -7.74 -18.11 -11.56
N ARG A 91 -8.58 -17.57 -10.68
CA ARG A 91 -10.02 -17.82 -10.61
C ARG A 91 -10.79 -16.59 -11.04
N SER A 92 -11.84 -16.82 -11.81
CA SER A 92 -12.80 -15.79 -12.23
C SER A 92 -13.69 -15.31 -11.09
N LYS A 93 -14.47 -14.23 -11.35
CA LYS A 93 -15.55 -13.74 -10.48
C LYS A 93 -16.58 -14.79 -10.04
N ASN A 94 -16.69 -15.89 -10.78
CA ASN A 94 -17.57 -17.01 -10.44
C ASN A 94 -16.88 -18.11 -9.59
N GLY A 95 -15.64 -17.91 -9.15
CA GLY A 95 -14.87 -18.86 -8.35
C GLY A 95 -14.32 -20.06 -9.15
N VAL A 96 -14.38 -20.02 -10.48
CA VAL A 96 -13.89 -21.09 -11.37
C VAL A 96 -12.45 -20.80 -11.77
N ASP A 97 -11.58 -21.81 -11.68
CA ASP A 97 -10.20 -21.77 -12.20
C ASP A 97 -10.25 -21.55 -13.73
N VAL A 98 -9.78 -20.38 -14.19
CA VAL A 98 -9.74 -20.00 -15.61
C VAL A 98 -8.35 -20.10 -16.21
N ALA A 99 -7.31 -20.06 -15.37
CA ALA A 99 -5.94 -20.33 -15.79
C ALA A 99 -5.13 -20.94 -14.65
N GLN A 100 -4.09 -21.69 -15.02
CA GLN A 100 -3.05 -22.15 -14.10
C GLN A 100 -1.69 -22.02 -14.79
N GLY A 101 -0.65 -21.74 -14.01
CA GLY A 101 0.72 -21.71 -14.48
C GLY A 101 1.64 -22.52 -13.57
N LEU A 102 2.69 -23.09 -14.17
CA LEU A 102 3.74 -23.83 -13.48
C LEU A 102 4.95 -22.93 -13.33
N LEU A 103 5.33 -22.66 -12.09
CA LEU A 103 6.62 -22.08 -11.78
C LEU A 103 7.56 -23.28 -11.65
N GLY A 104 8.54 -23.44 -12.56
CA GLY A 104 9.47 -24.58 -12.57
C GLY A 104 10.36 -24.71 -11.31
N THR A 105 10.10 -23.90 -10.29
CA THR A 105 10.72 -23.80 -8.97
C THR A 105 9.62 -23.47 -7.96
N SER A 106 9.84 -23.74 -6.66
CA SER A 106 8.85 -23.39 -5.65
C SER A 106 8.44 -21.91 -5.75
N ASN A 107 7.14 -21.64 -5.75
CA ASN A 107 6.58 -20.29 -5.74
C ASN A 107 6.28 -19.77 -4.34
N THR A 108 6.56 -20.60 -3.34
CA THR A 108 6.43 -20.31 -1.92
C THR A 108 7.69 -20.79 -1.21
N ASP A 109 8.16 -19.99 -0.27
CA ASP A 109 9.37 -20.23 0.50
C ASP A 109 9.12 -19.66 1.90
N CYS A 110 9.39 -20.48 2.93
CA CYS A 110 9.20 -20.08 4.34
C CYS A 110 10.23 -19.05 4.80
N ASP A 111 11.40 -19.04 4.17
CA ASP A 111 12.60 -18.36 4.65
C ASP A 111 12.96 -17.16 3.78
N GLN A 112 12.64 -17.20 2.49
CA GLN A 112 13.03 -16.17 1.51
C GLN A 112 11.83 -15.51 0.82
N PHE A 113 11.98 -14.22 0.50
CA PHE A 113 11.02 -13.55 -0.36
C PHE A 113 11.24 -13.96 -1.82
N VAL A 114 10.15 -14.35 -2.46
CA VAL A 114 10.11 -14.61 -3.91
C VAL A 114 9.36 -13.44 -4.57
N PRO A 115 9.98 -12.75 -5.54
CA PRO A 115 9.36 -11.61 -6.22
C PRO A 115 8.36 -12.06 -7.29
N PHE A 116 7.25 -11.36 -7.38
CA PHE A 116 6.18 -11.55 -8.35
C PHE A 116 5.60 -10.21 -8.81
N TRP A 117 4.88 -10.26 -9.92
CA TRP A 117 4.08 -9.15 -10.39
C TRP A 117 2.75 -9.63 -10.98
N ILE A 118 1.75 -8.74 -10.93
CA ILE A 118 0.42 -8.93 -11.50
C ILE A 118 0.07 -7.68 -12.31
N SER A 119 -0.48 -7.85 -13.51
CA SER A 119 -1.06 -6.77 -14.33
C SER A 119 -2.49 -7.11 -14.73
N TRP A 120 -3.31 -6.09 -14.97
CA TRP A 120 -4.74 -6.24 -15.30
C TRP A 120 -5.22 -5.26 -16.38
N GLU A 121 -4.35 -4.96 -17.34
CA GLU A 121 -4.61 -3.96 -18.36
C GLU A 121 -5.68 -4.43 -19.36
N ASN A 122 -6.71 -3.60 -19.60
CA ASN A 122 -7.76 -3.87 -20.60
C ASN A 122 -8.43 -5.25 -20.49
N GLY A 123 -8.66 -5.72 -19.26
CA GLY A 123 -9.30 -7.02 -19.00
C GLY A 123 -8.36 -8.22 -19.19
N ASN A 124 -7.08 -7.98 -19.50
CA ASN A 124 -6.05 -9.00 -19.58
C ASN A 124 -5.28 -9.05 -18.25
N VAL A 125 -5.47 -10.16 -17.53
CA VAL A 125 -4.78 -10.46 -16.27
C VAL A 125 -3.54 -11.30 -16.58
N LYS A 126 -2.37 -10.76 -16.25
CA LYS A 126 -1.10 -11.48 -16.32
C LYS A 126 -0.45 -11.57 -14.96
N ILE A 127 0.28 -12.66 -14.76
CA ILE A 127 1.03 -12.93 -13.54
C ILE A 127 2.40 -13.43 -13.97
N GLY A 128 3.46 -12.91 -13.37
CA GLY A 128 4.82 -13.36 -13.64
C GLY A 128 5.72 -13.33 -12.42
N LYS A 129 6.90 -13.92 -12.57
CA LYS A 129 7.95 -13.94 -11.54
C LYS A 129 8.90 -12.74 -11.75
N GLY A 130 9.50 -12.26 -10.66
CA GLY A 130 10.41 -11.12 -10.68
C GLY A 130 9.71 -9.80 -10.40
N LEU A 131 10.46 -8.70 -10.55
CA LEU A 131 9.97 -7.33 -10.31
C LEU A 131 9.72 -6.55 -11.61
N ILE A 132 10.02 -7.15 -12.77
CA ILE A 132 9.87 -6.49 -14.07
C ILE A 132 8.60 -6.99 -14.75
N ILE A 133 7.61 -6.11 -14.88
CA ILE A 133 6.33 -6.40 -15.54
C ILE A 133 6.59 -6.96 -16.95
N ASN A 134 5.80 -7.97 -17.36
CA ASN A 134 5.88 -8.70 -18.62
C ASN A 134 7.12 -9.60 -18.81
N GLN A 135 8.00 -9.74 -17.81
CA GLN A 135 9.05 -10.78 -17.83
C GLN A 135 8.62 -12.01 -17.02
N ASP A 136 9.14 -13.19 -17.40
CA ASP A 136 8.84 -14.47 -16.76
C ASP A 136 7.34 -14.70 -16.50
N VAL A 137 6.52 -14.49 -17.54
CA VAL A 137 5.07 -14.64 -17.50
C VAL A 137 4.69 -16.10 -17.21
N VAL A 138 3.83 -16.28 -16.22
CA VAL A 138 3.33 -17.57 -15.72
C VAL A 138 1.89 -17.80 -16.13
N ILE A 139 1.06 -16.76 -16.07
CA ILE A 139 -0.32 -16.75 -16.53
C ILE A 139 -0.53 -15.53 -17.42
N ASP A 140 -1.24 -15.72 -18.53
CA ASP A 140 -1.74 -14.67 -19.42
C ASP A 140 -3.17 -15.05 -19.80
N TRP A 141 -4.15 -14.32 -19.28
CA TRP A 141 -5.57 -14.63 -19.46
C TRP A 141 -6.37 -13.35 -19.69
N THR A 142 -7.29 -13.38 -20.65
CA THR A 142 -8.17 -12.25 -20.96
C THR A 142 -9.61 -12.62 -20.63
N ASP A 143 -10.27 -11.81 -19.81
CA ASP A 143 -11.70 -11.90 -19.59
C ASP A 143 -12.45 -11.31 -20.79
N SER A 144 -13.46 -12.03 -21.29
CA SER A 144 -14.37 -11.53 -22.32
C SER A 144 -15.37 -10.49 -21.81
N ASP A 145 -15.59 -10.45 -20.49
CA ASP A 145 -16.50 -9.53 -19.80
C ASP A 145 -15.83 -8.95 -18.53
N PRO A 146 -14.77 -8.13 -18.70
CA PRO A 146 -13.98 -7.62 -17.59
C PRO A 146 -14.73 -6.54 -16.79
N PHE A 147 -14.37 -6.40 -15.53
CA PHE A 147 -14.76 -5.27 -14.69
C PHE A 147 -13.56 -4.38 -14.37
N ILE A 148 -13.84 -3.13 -13.98
CA ILE A 148 -12.81 -2.20 -13.53
C ILE A 148 -12.33 -2.66 -12.16
N ILE A 149 -11.02 -2.88 -12.01
CA ILE A 149 -10.41 -3.21 -10.73
C ILE A 149 -10.16 -1.93 -9.94
N ALA A 150 -10.82 -1.81 -8.80
CA ALA A 150 -10.73 -0.66 -7.90
C ALA A 150 -9.82 -0.96 -6.69
N GLY A 151 -9.86 -2.19 -6.17
CA GLY A 151 -9.16 -2.58 -4.96
C GLY A 151 -8.27 -3.81 -5.11
N ILE A 152 -7.28 -3.93 -4.23
CA ILE A 152 -6.42 -5.11 -4.08
C ILE A 152 -6.50 -5.58 -2.64
N GLY A 153 -6.63 -6.89 -2.42
CA GLY A 153 -6.60 -7.50 -1.09
C GLY A 153 -5.67 -8.70 -1.05
N VAL A 154 -5.07 -8.98 0.11
CA VAL A 154 -4.22 -10.18 0.30
C VAL A 154 -4.54 -10.95 1.58
N ARG A 155 -4.25 -12.25 1.57
CA ARG A 155 -4.28 -13.13 2.76
C ARG A 155 -3.36 -14.33 2.56
N THR A 156 -3.07 -15.06 3.63
CA THR A 156 -2.56 -16.43 3.51
C THR A 156 -3.66 -17.46 3.75
N GLY A 157 -3.38 -18.71 3.39
CA GLY A 157 -4.23 -19.85 3.67
C GLY A 157 -4.27 -20.22 5.16
N TYR A 158 -5.31 -20.99 5.52
CA TYR A 158 -5.49 -21.47 6.89
C TYR A 158 -4.25 -22.21 7.38
N GLY A 159 -3.76 -21.84 8.57
CA GLY A 159 -2.57 -22.44 9.17
C GLY A 159 -1.24 -22.07 8.48
N SER A 160 -1.25 -21.13 7.54
CA SER A 160 -0.04 -20.65 6.86
C SER A 160 0.36 -19.27 7.38
N SER A 161 1.61 -19.15 7.84
CA SER A 161 2.24 -17.85 8.06
C SER A 161 2.85 -17.35 6.75
N GLY A 162 2.73 -16.04 6.54
CA GLY A 162 3.34 -15.39 5.39
C GLY A 162 3.60 -13.93 5.64
N GLN A 163 4.44 -13.39 4.78
CA GLN A 163 5.01 -12.07 4.84
C GLN A 163 4.98 -11.52 3.41
N TRP A 164 4.54 -10.27 3.29
CA TRP A 164 4.38 -9.60 2.00
C TRP A 164 5.26 -8.35 1.98
N VAL A 165 5.76 -7.99 0.81
CA VAL A 165 6.49 -6.74 0.56
C VAL A 165 5.85 -6.13 -0.67
N PHE A 166 5.41 -4.88 -0.61
CA PHE A 166 4.91 -4.19 -1.79
C PHE A 166 5.72 -2.92 -1.98
N HIS A 167 6.10 -2.62 -3.21
CA HIS A 167 6.75 -1.36 -3.53
C HIS A 167 5.68 -0.28 -3.68
N VAL A 168 5.68 0.69 -2.76
CA VAL A 168 4.84 1.88 -2.90
C VAL A 168 5.67 2.99 -3.52
N GLU A 169 5.36 3.34 -4.77
CA GLU A 169 5.77 4.63 -5.30
C GLU A 169 4.93 5.72 -4.63
N ALA A 170 5.55 6.45 -3.69
CA ALA A 170 4.95 7.64 -3.10
C ALA A 170 5.72 8.88 -3.56
N SER A 171 4.99 9.84 -4.11
CA SER A 171 5.49 11.16 -4.45
C SER A 171 4.52 12.23 -3.98
N GLY A 172 5.02 13.29 -3.37
CA GLY A 172 4.19 14.43 -3.00
C GLY A 172 4.96 15.53 -2.32
N GLU A 173 4.30 16.68 -2.21
CA GLU A 173 4.85 17.88 -1.62
C GLU A 173 4.10 18.20 -0.34
N PHE A 174 4.86 18.58 0.67
CA PHE A 174 4.32 19.05 1.94
C PHE A 174 4.85 20.44 2.26
N CYS A 175 3.97 21.28 2.81
CA CYS A 175 4.37 22.48 3.51
C CYS A 175 4.55 22.17 4.97
N VAL A 176 5.74 22.47 5.50
CA VAL A 176 6.13 22.09 6.85
C VAL A 176 6.37 23.32 7.71
N THR A 177 5.78 23.31 8.90
CA THR A 177 5.97 24.31 9.95
C THR A 177 6.61 23.64 11.16
N GLY A 178 7.81 24.10 11.51
CA GLY A 178 8.46 23.67 12.76
C GLY A 178 7.74 24.26 13.98
N GLY A 179 7.81 23.57 15.12
CA GLY A 179 7.30 24.12 16.37
C GLY A 179 5.77 24.16 16.47
N THR A 180 5.09 23.31 15.71
CA THR A 180 3.62 23.27 15.63
C THR A 180 3.13 21.83 15.58
N ARG A 181 2.00 21.55 16.25
CA ARG A 181 1.23 20.30 16.13
C ARG A 181 -0.19 20.61 15.67
N GLY A 182 -0.65 19.97 14.60
CA GLY A 182 -2.04 20.02 14.17
C GLY A 182 -2.92 19.14 15.07
N THR A 183 -4.11 19.62 15.45
CA THR A 183 -5.05 18.84 16.29
C THR A 183 -6.29 18.48 15.49
N MET A 184 -6.45 17.20 15.10
CA MET A 184 -7.65 16.58 14.48
C MET A 184 -7.59 15.04 14.61
N ASN A 185 -8.50 14.26 13.98
CA ASN A 185 -8.50 12.80 14.02
C ASN A 185 -7.12 12.19 13.68
N LEU A 186 -6.44 11.68 14.72
CA LEU A 186 -5.08 11.14 14.62
C LEU A 186 -5.12 9.63 14.51
N LEU A 187 -4.42 9.09 13.50
CA LEU A 187 -3.93 7.73 13.55
C LEU A 187 -2.48 7.80 14.05
N THR A 188 -2.23 7.26 15.24
CA THR A 188 -0.90 7.28 15.87
C THR A 188 -0.13 6.03 15.47
N THR A 189 1.13 6.19 15.11
CA THR A 189 2.03 5.09 14.73
C THR A 189 3.37 5.25 15.46
N ASP A 190 3.99 4.14 15.83
CA ASP A 190 5.25 4.12 16.57
C ASP A 190 6.48 4.01 15.67
N ILE A 191 7.51 4.78 16.05
CA ILE A 191 8.91 4.86 15.61
C ILE A 191 9.14 4.95 14.09
N VAL A 192 9.34 6.19 13.65
CA VAL A 192 9.75 6.56 12.30
C VAL A 192 10.86 7.61 12.32
N ARG A 193 11.71 7.63 11.28
CA ARG A 193 12.57 8.79 11.04
C ARG A 193 11.72 9.97 10.56
N GLU A 194 12.23 11.19 10.71
CA GLU A 194 11.53 12.43 10.33
C GLU A 194 10.93 12.38 8.91
N TYR A 195 11.61 11.75 7.95
CA TYR A 195 11.16 11.62 6.55
C TYR A 195 10.15 10.48 6.31
N ASP A 196 10.00 9.53 7.23
CA ASP A 196 9.07 8.41 7.04
C ASP A 196 7.63 8.83 7.38
N CYS A 197 7.44 9.85 8.23
CA CYS A 197 6.12 10.39 8.58
C CYS A 197 5.37 11.04 7.39
N PRO A 198 5.98 11.95 6.59
CA PRO A 198 5.34 12.42 5.35
C PRO A 198 5.11 11.29 4.34
N LEU A 199 5.99 10.28 4.28
CA LEU A 199 5.80 9.11 3.42
C LEU A 199 4.57 8.31 3.81
N MET A 200 4.40 8.04 5.10
CA MET A 200 3.19 7.38 5.62
C MET A 200 1.93 8.16 5.25
N CYS A 201 1.95 9.49 5.34
CA CYS A 201 0.82 10.30 4.90
C CYS A 201 0.55 10.18 3.40
N LEU A 202 1.57 10.13 2.54
CA LEU A 202 1.35 9.92 1.10
C LEU A 202 0.72 8.56 0.79
N ARG A 203 0.94 7.57 1.64
CA ARG A 203 0.44 6.20 1.51
C ARG A 203 -0.98 6.03 2.08
N VAL A 204 -1.44 6.87 3.01
CA VAL A 204 -2.79 6.71 3.59
C VAL A 204 -3.85 7.45 2.77
N GLN A 205 -4.89 6.72 2.37
CA GLN A 205 -6.06 7.31 1.70
C GLN A 205 -6.68 8.40 2.58
N ASN A 206 -6.93 9.58 1.99
CA ASN A 206 -7.46 10.77 2.68
C ASN A 206 -6.55 11.42 3.74
N CYS A 207 -5.25 11.07 3.80
CA CYS A 207 -4.32 11.82 4.62
C CYS A 207 -4.09 13.23 4.04
N MET A 208 -4.28 14.23 4.89
CA MET A 208 -4.13 15.65 4.56
C MET A 208 -2.85 16.25 5.14
N GLY A 209 -2.22 15.58 6.10
CA GLY A 209 -1.01 16.06 6.77
C GLY A 209 -0.54 15.13 7.87
N PHE A 210 0.51 15.52 8.56
CA PHE A 210 1.11 14.74 9.63
C PHE A 210 1.64 15.63 10.76
N ASN A 211 1.75 15.06 11.95
CA ASN A 211 2.55 15.56 13.05
C ASN A 211 3.71 14.61 13.31
N PHE A 212 4.91 15.13 13.51
CA PHE A 212 6.07 14.36 13.94
C PHE A 212 6.66 14.96 15.21
N ASN A 213 6.78 14.16 16.27
CA ASN A 213 7.46 14.58 17.50
C ASN A 213 8.95 14.22 17.42
N LYS A 214 9.82 15.24 17.48
CA LYS A 214 11.27 15.07 17.36
C LYS A 214 11.91 14.35 18.56
N LEU A 215 11.27 14.39 19.72
CA LEU A 215 11.79 13.79 20.95
C LEU A 215 11.35 12.34 21.11
N SER A 216 10.07 12.06 20.85
CA SER A 216 9.49 10.73 21.01
C SER A 216 9.48 9.91 19.72
N GLU A 217 9.86 10.49 18.57
CA GLU A 217 9.83 9.85 17.24
C GLU A 217 8.45 9.29 16.87
N ILE A 218 7.39 9.93 17.39
CA ILE A 218 5.99 9.55 17.14
C ILE A 218 5.51 10.29 15.90
N CYS A 219 4.82 9.56 15.00
CA CYS A 219 4.13 10.11 13.85
C CYS A 219 2.62 9.96 14.01
N GLU A 220 1.90 11.07 13.80
CA GLU A 220 0.45 11.13 13.82
C GLU A 220 -0.04 11.58 12.45
N LEU A 221 -0.85 10.76 11.79
CA LEU A 221 -1.43 11.08 10.50
C LEU A 221 -2.77 11.78 10.67
N ILE A 222 -2.99 12.83 9.88
CA ILE A 222 -4.17 13.69 9.95
C ILE A 222 -5.06 13.36 8.75
N SER A 223 -6.33 13.00 9.01
CA SER A 223 -7.32 12.66 7.98
C SER A 223 -8.60 13.53 8.06
N GLY A 224 -9.12 13.93 6.89
CA GLY A 224 -10.50 14.44 6.69
C GLY A 224 -10.78 15.95 6.92
N GLY A 225 -11.53 16.56 5.98
CA GLY A 225 -12.87 17.13 6.19
C GLY A 225 -13.12 18.52 6.80
N GLU A 226 -12.37 18.98 7.81
CA GLU A 226 -12.69 20.22 8.56
C GLU A 226 -11.44 21.10 8.79
N GLU A 227 -11.64 22.33 9.25
CA GLU A 227 -10.56 23.31 9.48
C GLU A 227 -9.55 22.79 10.52
N MET A 228 -8.30 22.63 10.09
CA MET A 228 -7.18 22.30 10.97
C MET A 228 -6.87 23.47 11.90
N THR A 229 -6.74 23.16 13.20
CA THR A 229 -6.19 24.08 14.19
C THR A 229 -4.77 23.65 14.56
N THR A 230 -3.90 24.64 14.76
CA THR A 230 -2.49 24.44 15.09
C THR A 230 -2.20 24.89 16.51
N VAL A 231 -1.51 24.05 17.28
CA VAL A 231 -0.99 24.42 18.60
C VAL A 231 0.52 24.58 18.49
N SER A 232 1.04 25.73 18.93
CA SER A 232 2.49 25.95 18.98
C SER A 232 3.12 25.06 20.06
N ASN A 233 4.05 24.21 19.63
CA ASN A 233 4.85 23.35 20.49
C ASN A 233 6.17 23.00 19.79
N SER A 234 7.29 23.37 20.40
CA SER A 234 8.65 23.23 19.84
C SER A 234 9.07 21.79 19.50
N ASP A 235 8.45 20.81 20.16
CA ASP A 235 8.82 19.39 20.01
C ASP A 235 8.23 18.76 18.75
N TRP A 236 7.27 19.47 18.13
CA TRP A 236 6.49 18.96 17.01
C TRP A 236 6.85 19.63 15.69
N ILE A 237 6.75 18.85 14.62
CA ILE A 237 6.74 19.29 13.23
C ILE A 237 5.36 18.99 12.70
N PHE A 238 4.75 19.96 12.03
CA PHE A 238 3.48 19.78 11.34
C PHE A 238 3.69 19.95 9.84
N GLY A 239 3.18 19.02 9.04
CA GLY A 239 3.22 19.09 7.58
C GLY A 239 1.84 18.93 6.96
N THR A 240 1.49 19.77 5.99
CA THR A 240 0.24 19.65 5.20
C THR A 240 0.53 19.27 3.76
N LYS A 241 -0.23 18.32 3.24
CA LYS A 241 -0.11 17.84 1.86
C LYS A 241 -0.58 18.94 0.89
N CYS A 242 0.22 19.19 -0.15
CA CYS A 242 -0.11 20.17 -1.16
C CYS A 242 -0.98 19.54 -2.27
N PHE A 243 -1.99 20.27 -2.74
CA PHE A 243 -2.88 19.84 -3.82
C PHE A 243 -2.77 20.84 -4.98
N GLN A 244 -2.45 20.36 -6.19
CA GLN A 244 -2.26 21.20 -7.39
C GLN A 244 -1.28 22.37 -7.15
N ASN A 245 -0.15 22.10 -6.50
CA ASN A 245 0.88 23.09 -6.11
C ASN A 245 0.35 24.21 -5.20
N LYS A 246 -0.76 23.96 -4.50
CA LYS A 246 -1.29 24.83 -3.45
C LYS A 246 -1.35 24.04 -2.16
N CYS A 247 -0.55 24.44 -1.19
CA CYS A 247 -0.59 23.88 0.14
C CYS A 247 -1.73 24.58 0.90
N LEU A 248 -2.71 23.82 1.39
CA LEU A 248 -3.93 24.32 2.03
C LEU A 248 -3.64 25.15 3.31
N ALA A 249 -2.46 24.98 3.91
CA ALA A 249 -2.01 25.78 5.04
C ALA A 249 -0.50 26.09 4.94
N CYS A 250 -0.16 27.23 4.33
CA CYS A 250 1.09 27.97 4.57
C CYS A 250 0.80 29.47 4.64
N PHE A 251 -0.23 29.87 5.38
CA PHE A 251 -0.54 31.26 5.68
C PHE A 251 -0.60 31.47 7.19
#